data_AF-A0A7G8BRY5-F1
#
_entry.id   AF-A0A7G8BRY5-F1
#
_cell.length_a   1.000
_cell.length_b   1.000
_cell.length_c   1.000
_cell.angle_alpha   90.00
_cell.angle_beta   90.00
_cell.angle_gamma   90.00
#
_symmetry.space_group_name_H-M   'P 1'
#
loop_
_entity.id
_entity.type
_entity.pdbx_description
1 polymer ?
#
loop_
_entity_poly.entity_id
_entity_poly.type
_entity_poly.pdbx_seq_one_letter_code
_entity_poly.pdbx_strand_id
1 'polypeptide(L)'
;MRSMCGVAGCHIERHLSPILRYDLLRVTDPVQPRILHIYTALAQIRSDWGGSFILSLGLDSWGAALSIAADIAGAVSLSVDNNPNHLREIVRSGAADFVVTTLDEAIRAMKNEVRKQAPLSVALNADPFAVLEESVARGLAPQLFSSSLPEDPRIMQSAQHFQALGAKLLHFREDQSAPSGFLHSETILDPFLRQNDWQSHTFRFDTPLALREFDTRALSLLPEEDALRYRWLTSVPRFLQRQRPPQRTLWLTEQEAKAL
;
A
#
# COMPACT_ATOMS: atom_id res chain seq x y z
N MET A 1 57.89 -43.29 6.51
CA MET A 1 56.44 -43.59 6.57
C MET A 1 55.76 -42.49 7.36
N ARG A 2 54.71 -41.89 6.77
CA ARG A 2 53.91 -40.76 7.27
C ARG A 2 52.92 -41.22 8.35
N SER A 3 52.64 -40.37 9.35
CA SER A 3 51.31 -40.22 10.02
C SER A 3 51.39 -39.00 10.95
N MET A 4 50.91 -37.81 10.55
CA MET A 4 49.60 -37.24 10.91
C MET A 4 49.06 -37.60 12.31
N CYS A 5 48.95 -36.59 13.19
CA CYS A 5 47.66 -36.20 13.77
C CYS A 5 47.78 -34.81 14.43
N GLY A 6 46.93 -33.88 14.00
CA GLY A 6 46.73 -32.57 14.61
C GLY A 6 45.26 -32.39 14.99
N VAL A 7 45.07 -31.55 16.02
CA VAL A 7 43.87 -30.77 16.38
C VAL A 7 42.63 -31.54 16.85
N ALA A 8 42.21 -31.24 18.08
CA ALA A 8 40.79 -31.06 18.43
C ALA A 8 40.68 -30.24 19.74
N GLY A 9 40.73 -28.91 19.61
CA GLY A 9 40.33 -27.98 20.66
C GLY A 9 38.81 -27.88 20.70
N CYS A 10 38.24 -28.19 21.86
CA CYS A 10 36.82 -28.07 22.16
C CYS A 10 36.41 -26.60 22.23
N HIS A 11 35.62 -26.13 21.27
CA HIS A 11 34.85 -24.90 21.40
C HIS A 11 33.38 -25.19 21.10
N ILE A 12 32.57 -25.02 22.13
CA ILE A 12 31.11 -25.10 22.10
C ILE A 12 30.61 -23.89 21.30
N GLU A 13 30.36 -24.08 20.00
CA GLU A 13 29.60 -23.13 19.18
C GLU A 13 28.15 -23.15 19.64
N ARG A 14 27.75 -22.08 20.32
CA ARG A 14 26.35 -21.79 20.63
C ARG A 14 25.59 -21.65 19.31
N HIS A 15 24.64 -22.56 19.08
CA HIS A 15 23.57 -22.38 18.10
C HIS A 15 22.85 -21.05 18.34
N LEU A 16 23.15 -20.07 17.50
CA LEU A 16 22.32 -18.89 17.30
C LEU A 16 21.29 -19.23 16.23
N SER A 17 20.03 -19.17 16.64
CA SER A 17 18.82 -19.38 15.85
C SER A 17 18.78 -18.55 14.57
N PRO A 18 18.13 -19.04 13.49
CA PRO A 18 17.94 -18.30 12.24
C PRO A 18 16.87 -17.23 12.45
N ILE A 19 17.22 -16.14 13.12
CA ILE A 19 16.41 -14.93 13.12
C ILE A 19 16.64 -14.28 11.76
N LEU A 20 15.65 -14.50 10.89
CA LEU A 20 15.46 -13.89 9.60
C LEU A 20 15.97 -12.45 9.56
N ARG A 21 17.10 -12.27 8.87
CA ARG A 21 17.47 -10.99 8.25
C ARG A 21 16.40 -10.65 7.21
N TYR A 22 15.31 -10.01 7.62
CA TYR A 22 14.54 -9.17 6.72
C TYR A 22 15.30 -7.85 6.56
N ASP A 23 16.37 -7.92 5.77
CA ASP A 23 16.99 -6.75 5.17
C ASP A 23 15.93 -6.07 4.30
N LEU A 24 15.55 -4.87 4.73
CA LEU A 24 15.41 -3.66 3.94
C LEU A 24 14.50 -3.77 2.71
N LEU A 25 13.50 -2.88 2.62
CA LEU A 25 13.00 -2.43 1.32
C LEU A 25 14.21 -2.06 0.47
N ARG A 26 14.65 -3.00 -0.36
CA ARG A 26 15.74 -2.81 -1.31
C ARG A 26 15.32 -1.62 -2.16
N VAL A 27 16.31 -0.82 -2.56
CA VAL A 27 16.23 0.24 -3.58
C VAL A 27 15.62 -0.24 -4.92
N THR A 28 15.27 -1.53 -5.04
CA THR A 28 14.74 -2.21 -6.21
C THR A 28 13.26 -2.59 -6.14
N ASP A 29 12.54 -2.45 -5.01
CA ASP A 29 11.10 -2.77 -4.98
C ASP A 29 10.31 -1.65 -5.70
N PRO A 30 9.53 -1.94 -6.77
CA PRO A 30 8.80 -0.92 -7.53
C PRO A 30 7.64 -0.32 -6.72
N VAL A 31 7.95 0.65 -5.86
CA VAL A 31 6.96 1.34 -5.01
C VAL A 31 5.89 2.06 -5.84
N GLN A 32 6.27 2.80 -6.89
CA GLN A 32 5.30 3.55 -7.69
C GLN A 32 4.34 2.67 -8.50
N PRO A 33 4.82 1.64 -9.24
CA PRO A 33 3.92 0.70 -9.90
C PRO A 33 2.90 0.08 -8.96
N ARG A 34 3.32 -0.32 -7.75
CA ARG A 34 2.42 -0.87 -6.74
C ARG A 34 1.34 0.12 -6.29
N ILE A 35 1.73 1.35 -5.92
CA ILE A 35 0.77 2.38 -5.52
C ILE A 35 -0.19 2.69 -6.69
N LEU A 36 0.34 2.77 -7.91
CA LEU A 36 -0.46 3.03 -9.11
C LEU A 36 -1.48 1.92 -9.36
N HIS A 37 -1.09 0.64 -9.29
CA HIS A 37 -2.03 -0.49 -9.39
C HIS A 37 -3.16 -0.38 -8.37
N ILE A 38 -2.81 -0.20 -7.09
CA ILE A 38 -3.80 -0.11 -6.01
C ILE A 38 -4.72 1.10 -6.22
N TYR A 39 -4.15 2.27 -6.49
CA TYR A 39 -4.92 3.50 -6.73
C TYR A 39 -5.90 3.34 -7.90
N THR A 40 -5.46 2.74 -9.02
CA THR A 40 -6.34 2.48 -10.16
C THR A 40 -7.45 1.50 -9.81
N ALA A 41 -7.15 0.43 -9.06
CA ALA A 41 -8.19 -0.49 -8.58
C ALA A 41 -9.21 0.22 -7.65
N LEU A 42 -8.75 1.08 -6.74
CA LEU A 42 -9.64 1.90 -5.89
C LEU A 42 -10.55 2.79 -6.74
N ALA A 43 -10.02 3.45 -7.77
CA ALA A 43 -10.80 4.31 -8.66
C ALA A 43 -11.86 3.54 -9.47
N GLN A 44 -11.62 2.26 -9.79
CA GLN A 44 -12.61 1.41 -10.46
C GLN A 44 -13.71 0.90 -9.52
N ILE A 45 -13.43 0.76 -8.24
CA ILE A 45 -14.43 0.38 -7.23
C ILE A 45 -15.37 1.53 -6.92
N ARG A 46 -14.82 2.75 -6.88
CA ARG A 46 -15.55 3.96 -6.53
C ARG A 46 -14.90 5.19 -7.16
N SER A 47 -15.75 6.02 -7.78
CA SER A 47 -15.34 7.26 -8.45
C SER A 47 -14.83 8.36 -7.50
N ASP A 48 -15.36 8.42 -6.28
CA ASP A 48 -14.92 9.39 -5.25
C ASP A 48 -14.83 8.74 -3.87
N TRP A 49 -13.63 8.75 -3.29
CA TRP A 49 -13.39 8.21 -1.94
C TRP A 49 -13.51 9.28 -0.83
N GLY A 50 -13.83 10.52 -1.16
CA GLY A 50 -14.05 11.58 -0.17
C GLY A 50 -15.08 11.19 0.89
N GLY A 51 -14.64 11.13 2.15
CA GLY A 51 -15.48 10.71 3.27
C GLY A 51 -15.71 9.20 3.37
N SER A 52 -14.96 8.40 2.60
CA SER A 52 -14.90 6.96 2.74
C SER A 52 -13.77 6.55 3.70
N PHE A 53 -13.92 5.36 4.27
CA PHE A 53 -12.99 4.75 5.20
C PHE A 53 -12.47 3.40 4.65
N ILE A 54 -11.15 3.22 4.66
CA ILE A 54 -10.46 1.98 4.31
C ILE A 54 -9.78 1.41 5.56
N LEU A 55 -10.03 0.13 5.86
CA LEU A 55 -9.36 -0.58 6.94
C LEU A 55 -8.41 -1.62 6.34
N SER A 56 -7.15 -1.65 6.79
CA SER A 56 -6.19 -2.66 6.38
C SER A 56 -5.41 -3.28 7.53
N LEU A 57 -5.02 -4.54 7.36
CA LEU A 57 -4.11 -5.24 8.27
C LEU A 57 -2.78 -5.52 7.60
N GLY A 58 -1.69 -5.28 8.33
CA GLY A 58 -0.33 -5.35 7.82
C GLY A 58 0.12 -4.03 7.19
N LEU A 59 1.30 -3.58 7.60
CA LEU A 59 2.03 -2.42 7.11
C LEU A 59 3.35 -2.84 6.45
N ASP A 60 3.32 -3.99 5.77
CA ASP A 60 4.37 -4.37 4.85
C ASP A 60 4.39 -3.42 3.63
N SER A 61 5.19 -3.77 2.62
CA SER A 61 5.35 -2.95 1.42
C SER A 61 4.06 -2.77 0.60
N TRP A 62 3.04 -3.62 0.80
CA TRP A 62 1.72 -3.52 0.18
C TRP A 62 0.76 -2.69 1.03
N GLY A 63 0.76 -2.89 2.35
CA GLY A 63 -0.01 -2.05 3.27
C GLY A 63 0.39 -0.57 3.17
N ALA A 64 1.68 -0.28 3.09
CA ALA A 64 2.18 1.08 2.88
C ALA A 64 1.73 1.67 1.54
N ALA A 65 1.73 0.86 0.47
CA ALA A 65 1.29 1.30 -0.84
C ALA A 65 -0.23 1.57 -0.87
N LEU A 66 -1.04 0.75 -0.18
CA LEU A 66 -2.47 0.97 -0.02
C LEU A 66 -2.76 2.26 0.76
N SER A 67 -2.00 2.56 1.81
CA SER A 67 -2.14 3.81 2.58
C SER A 67 -1.95 5.04 1.68
N ILE A 68 -0.86 5.08 0.89
CA ILE A 68 -0.61 6.19 -0.06
C ILE A 68 -1.68 6.24 -1.16
N ALA A 69 -2.08 5.08 -1.70
CA ALA A 69 -3.11 5.01 -2.74
C ALA A 69 -4.47 5.51 -2.22
N ALA A 70 -4.80 5.22 -0.96
CA ALA A 70 -6.00 5.70 -0.28
C ALA A 70 -6.01 7.23 -0.18
N ASP A 71 -4.88 7.84 0.22
CA ASP A 71 -4.77 9.31 0.26
C ASP A 71 -4.92 9.95 -1.13
N ILE A 72 -4.28 9.37 -2.15
CA ILE A 72 -4.42 9.85 -3.54
C ILE A 72 -5.89 9.74 -4.00
N ALA A 73 -6.56 8.64 -3.64
CA ALA A 73 -7.98 8.46 -3.92
C ALA A 73 -8.89 9.45 -3.14
N GLY A 74 -8.41 10.00 -2.02
CA GLY A 74 -9.14 10.92 -1.15
C GLY A 74 -9.83 10.24 0.03
N ALA A 75 -9.48 8.98 0.32
CA ALA A 75 -10.05 8.22 1.44
C ALA A 75 -9.35 8.54 2.76
N VAL A 76 -10.05 8.28 3.86
CA VAL A 76 -9.41 8.08 5.17
C VAL A 76 -9.02 6.61 5.30
N SER A 77 -7.82 6.32 5.79
CA SER A 77 -7.31 4.96 5.97
C SER A 77 -6.84 4.69 7.41
N LEU A 78 -7.11 3.47 7.89
CA LEU A 78 -6.53 2.90 9.10
C LEU A 78 -5.78 1.62 8.75
N SER A 79 -4.49 1.60 9.00
CA SER A 79 -3.64 0.42 8.81
C SER A 79 -3.12 -0.08 10.15
N VAL A 80 -3.38 -1.35 10.45
CA VAL A 80 -3.06 -1.96 11.74
C VAL A 80 -1.89 -2.93 11.61
N ASP A 81 -0.86 -2.75 12.42
CA ASP A 81 0.30 -3.65 12.49
C ASP A 81 0.93 -3.58 13.90
N ASN A 82 1.59 -4.64 14.34
CA ASN A 82 2.35 -4.70 15.59
C ASN A 82 3.86 -4.85 15.37
N ASN A 83 4.32 -4.89 14.11
CA ASN A 83 5.72 -5.03 13.76
C ASN A 83 6.44 -3.67 13.85
N PRO A 84 7.44 -3.52 14.76
CA PRO A 84 8.14 -2.26 14.95
C PRO A 84 9.00 -1.85 13.73
N ASN A 85 9.36 -2.77 12.85
CA ASN A 85 10.09 -2.44 11.62
C ASN A 85 9.17 -1.76 10.62
N HIS A 86 7.96 -2.31 10.43
CA HIS A 86 6.95 -1.75 9.54
C HIS A 86 6.52 -0.35 10.01
N LEU A 87 6.28 -0.17 11.30
CA LEU A 87 5.90 1.14 11.88
C LEU A 87 7.03 2.18 11.79
N ARG A 88 8.30 1.79 11.92
CA ARG A 88 9.41 2.73 11.68
C ARG A 88 9.48 3.13 10.21
N GLU A 89 9.24 2.18 9.32
CA GLU A 89 9.28 2.39 7.88
C GLU A 89 8.12 3.26 7.37
N ILE A 90 6.91 3.07 7.89
CA ILE A 90 5.73 3.86 7.49
C ILE A 90 5.91 5.34 7.81
N VAL A 91 6.49 5.65 8.99
CA VAL A 91 6.84 7.01 9.40
C VAL A 91 7.96 7.57 8.53
N ARG A 92 9.00 6.78 8.26
CA ARG A 92 10.15 7.20 7.45
C ARG A 92 9.77 7.52 6.01
N SER A 93 8.91 6.69 5.43
CA SER A 93 8.41 6.83 4.05
C SER A 93 7.35 7.92 3.92
N GLY A 94 6.67 8.30 5.01
CA GLY A 94 5.57 9.26 4.98
C GLY A 94 4.28 8.69 4.40
N ALA A 95 4.13 7.36 4.46
CA ALA A 95 2.93 6.66 4.00
C ALA A 95 1.76 6.75 5.00
N ALA A 96 2.02 7.20 6.22
CA ALA A 96 1.00 7.53 7.22
C ALA A 96 1.30 8.91 7.82
N ASP A 97 0.24 9.69 8.11
CA ASP A 97 0.35 11.02 8.70
C ASP A 97 0.78 10.96 10.15
N PHE A 98 0.28 9.98 10.91
CA PHE A 98 0.71 9.71 12.28
C PHE A 98 0.46 8.26 12.68
N VAL A 99 1.20 7.86 13.72
CA VAL A 99 1.07 6.54 14.37
C VAL A 99 0.40 6.74 15.72
N VAL A 100 -0.64 5.95 15.99
CA VAL A 100 -1.34 5.89 17.27
C VAL A 100 -1.19 4.51 17.89
N THR A 101 -1.53 4.37 19.17
CA THR A 101 -1.41 3.08 19.90
C THR A 101 -2.75 2.53 20.36
N THR A 102 -3.85 3.28 20.15
CA THR A 102 -5.20 2.84 20.50
C THR A 102 -6.20 3.09 19.38
N LEU A 103 -7.21 2.23 19.29
CA LEU A 103 -8.31 2.41 18.33
C LEU A 103 -9.12 3.68 18.63
N ASP A 104 -9.23 4.08 19.90
CA ASP A 104 -9.90 5.32 20.30
C ASP A 104 -9.25 6.58 19.70
N GLU A 105 -7.92 6.65 19.74
CA GLU A 105 -7.15 7.74 19.11
C GLU A 105 -7.34 7.74 17.59
N ALA A 106 -7.28 6.56 16.97
CA ALA A 106 -7.50 6.41 15.52
C ALA A 106 -8.89 6.93 15.13
N ILE A 107 -9.96 6.43 15.77
CA ILE A 107 -11.34 6.83 15.49
C ILE A 107 -11.51 8.34 15.68
N ARG A 108 -10.95 8.91 16.76
CA ARG A 108 -11.06 10.35 17.04
C ARG A 108 -10.45 11.18 15.91
N ALA A 109 -9.29 10.77 15.41
CA ALA A 109 -8.63 11.50 14.34
C ALA A 109 -9.38 11.36 13.01
N MET A 110 -9.76 10.13 12.65
CA MET A 110 -10.45 9.83 11.39
C MET A 110 -11.84 10.45 11.27
N LYS A 111 -12.62 10.49 12.37
CA LYS A 111 -14.03 10.95 12.34
C LYS A 111 -14.17 12.37 11.77
N ASN A 112 -13.25 13.26 12.10
CA ASN A 112 -13.29 14.64 11.60
C ASN A 112 -12.97 14.72 10.11
N GLU A 113 -11.97 13.96 9.66
CA GLU A 113 -11.51 14.00 8.27
C GLU A 113 -12.49 13.29 7.32
N VAL A 114 -13.13 12.20 7.78
CA VAL A 114 -14.27 11.57 7.08
C VAL A 114 -15.38 12.60 6.85
N ARG A 115 -15.74 13.39 7.87
CA ARG A 115 -16.79 14.42 7.74
C ARG A 115 -16.39 15.55 6.79
N LYS A 116 -15.11 15.94 6.77
CA LYS A 116 -14.57 16.97 5.86
C LYS A 116 -14.31 16.45 4.46
N GLN A 117 -14.43 15.14 4.23
CA GLN A 117 -14.01 14.46 3.01
C GLN A 117 -12.54 14.74 2.66
N ALA A 118 -11.71 14.85 3.70
CA ALA A 118 -10.27 15.05 3.57
C ALA A 118 -9.55 13.71 3.75
N PRO A 119 -8.53 13.41 2.92
CA PRO A 119 -7.73 12.21 3.11
C PRO A 119 -6.95 12.30 4.41
N LEU A 120 -6.77 11.13 5.04
CA LEU A 120 -6.00 10.98 6.27
C LEU A 120 -5.54 9.54 6.38
N SER A 121 -4.25 9.32 6.60
CA SER A 121 -3.69 7.98 6.78
C SER A 121 -3.18 7.77 8.20
N VAL A 122 -3.81 6.83 8.92
CA VAL A 122 -3.49 6.51 10.32
C VAL A 122 -2.90 5.12 10.42
N ALA A 123 -1.70 5.01 10.99
CA ALA A 123 -1.13 3.72 11.38
C ALA A 123 -1.42 3.44 12.85
N LEU A 124 -1.93 2.26 13.18
CA LEU A 124 -2.21 1.83 14.54
C LEU A 124 -1.24 0.72 14.94
N ASN A 125 -0.39 1.02 15.92
CA ASN A 125 0.49 0.06 16.57
C ASN A 125 -0.28 -0.74 17.63
N ALA A 126 -0.89 -1.85 17.21
CA ALA A 126 -1.65 -2.73 18.08
C ALA A 126 -1.76 -4.14 17.49
N ASP A 127 -2.19 -5.11 18.29
CA ASP A 127 -2.50 -6.45 17.79
C ASP A 127 -3.66 -6.41 16.78
N PRO A 128 -3.44 -6.81 15.51
CA PRO A 128 -4.47 -6.79 14.47
C PRO A 128 -5.75 -7.53 14.87
N PHE A 129 -5.65 -8.65 15.59
CA PHE A 129 -6.82 -9.46 15.94
C PHE A 129 -7.68 -8.78 17.01
N ALA A 130 -7.05 -8.23 18.06
CA ALA A 130 -7.76 -7.45 19.07
C ALA A 130 -8.46 -6.23 18.46
N VAL A 131 -7.78 -5.53 17.54
CA VAL A 131 -8.37 -4.37 16.86
C VAL A 131 -9.54 -4.77 15.96
N LEU A 132 -9.48 -5.92 15.28
CA LEU A 132 -10.62 -6.40 14.49
C LEU A 132 -11.85 -6.66 15.35
N GLU A 133 -11.69 -7.39 16.46
CA GLU A 133 -12.77 -7.65 17.41
C GLU A 133 -13.38 -6.35 17.93
N GLU A 134 -12.54 -5.42 18.33
CA GLU A 134 -12.96 -4.11 18.83
C GLU A 134 -13.65 -3.26 17.74
N SER A 135 -13.15 -3.33 16.49
CA SER A 135 -13.73 -2.63 15.34
C SER A 135 -15.14 -3.11 15.05
N VAL A 136 -15.36 -4.43 15.07
CA VAL A 136 -16.68 -5.04 14.92
C VAL A 136 -17.60 -4.65 16.08
N ALA A 137 -17.13 -4.78 17.32
CA ALA A 137 -17.91 -4.45 18.52
C ALA A 137 -18.36 -2.98 18.56
N ARG A 138 -17.52 -2.06 18.04
CA ARG A 138 -17.80 -0.63 17.96
C ARG A 138 -18.55 -0.21 16.69
N GLY A 139 -18.86 -1.15 15.79
CA GLY A 139 -19.63 -0.89 14.57
C GLY A 139 -18.88 -0.07 13.51
N LEU A 140 -17.56 -0.26 13.40
CA LEU A 140 -16.80 0.33 12.28
C LEU A 140 -17.28 -0.27 10.96
N ALA A 141 -17.58 0.60 10.00
CA ALA A 141 -18.11 0.22 8.70
C ALA A 141 -17.19 0.72 7.58
N PRO A 142 -16.04 0.05 7.33
CA PRO A 142 -15.17 0.42 6.21
C PRO A 142 -15.88 0.15 4.88
N GLN A 143 -15.58 0.96 3.88
CA GLN A 143 -16.03 0.69 2.51
C GLN A 143 -15.11 -0.30 1.79
N LEU A 144 -13.87 -0.46 2.27
CA LEU A 144 -12.93 -1.47 1.80
C LEU A 144 -12.16 -2.06 2.97
N PHE A 145 -12.03 -3.39 2.97
CA PHE A 145 -11.17 -4.13 3.87
C PHE A 145 -10.14 -4.93 3.09
N SER A 146 -8.88 -4.89 3.52
CA SER A 146 -7.77 -5.64 2.94
C SER A 146 -6.85 -6.16 4.03
N SER A 147 -6.20 -7.30 3.80
CA SER A 147 -5.19 -7.85 4.71
C SER A 147 -4.01 -8.38 3.91
N SER A 148 -2.80 -8.04 4.35
CA SER A 148 -1.56 -8.69 3.90
C SER A 148 -1.01 -9.70 4.92
N LEU A 149 -1.69 -9.85 6.06
CA LEU A 149 -1.39 -10.91 7.03
C LEU A 149 -1.76 -12.29 6.46
N PRO A 150 -1.11 -13.38 6.94
CA PRO A 150 -1.50 -14.74 6.61
C PRO A 150 -2.98 -15.01 6.90
N GLU A 151 -3.55 -15.97 6.17
CA GLU A 151 -4.94 -16.38 6.39
C GLU A 151 -5.18 -16.84 7.83
N ASP A 152 -6.20 -16.27 8.45
CA ASP A 152 -6.63 -16.60 9.81
C ASP A 152 -8.16 -16.53 9.91
N PRO A 153 -8.82 -17.52 10.54
CA PRO A 153 -10.28 -17.52 10.70
C PRO A 153 -10.85 -16.24 11.35
N ARG A 154 -10.09 -15.59 12.24
CA ARG A 154 -10.52 -14.34 12.91
C ARG A 154 -10.59 -13.16 11.94
N ILE A 155 -9.66 -13.12 10.97
CA ILE A 155 -9.70 -12.13 9.89
C ILE A 155 -10.93 -12.40 9.03
N MET A 156 -11.17 -13.67 8.68
CA MET A 156 -12.31 -14.04 7.84
C MET A 156 -13.66 -13.71 8.47
N GLN A 157 -13.83 -13.98 9.76
CA GLN A 157 -15.05 -13.65 10.50
C GLN A 157 -15.33 -12.14 10.49
N SER A 158 -14.30 -11.33 10.74
CA SER A 158 -14.42 -9.87 10.75
C SER A 158 -14.65 -9.32 9.33
N ALA A 159 -13.97 -9.88 8.33
CA ALA A 159 -14.18 -9.54 6.92
C ALA A 159 -15.62 -9.79 6.46
N GLN A 160 -16.21 -10.93 6.84
CA GLN A 160 -17.62 -11.25 6.56
C GLN A 160 -18.56 -10.24 7.23
N HIS A 161 -18.27 -9.83 8.47
CA HIS A 161 -19.04 -8.79 9.14
C HIS A 161 -18.98 -7.46 8.38
N PHE A 162 -17.78 -6.99 8.00
CA PHE A 162 -17.63 -5.77 7.21
C PHE A 162 -18.30 -5.88 5.84
N GLN A 163 -18.20 -7.03 5.18
CA GLN A 163 -18.87 -7.28 3.90
C GLN A 163 -20.39 -7.21 4.03
N ALA A 164 -20.97 -7.71 5.13
CA ALA A 164 -22.40 -7.57 5.42
C ALA A 164 -22.83 -6.09 5.61
N LEU A 165 -21.90 -5.22 6.03
CA LEU A 165 -22.07 -3.77 6.08
C LEU A 165 -21.77 -3.06 4.75
N GLY A 166 -21.45 -3.81 3.69
CA GLY A 166 -21.20 -3.29 2.35
C GLY A 166 -19.73 -3.08 1.98
N ALA A 167 -18.77 -3.52 2.82
CA ALA A 167 -17.35 -3.43 2.50
C ALA A 167 -16.98 -4.30 1.29
N LYS A 168 -16.11 -3.78 0.42
CA LYS A 168 -15.39 -4.58 -0.57
C LYS A 168 -14.20 -5.25 0.08
N LEU A 169 -14.06 -6.57 -0.10
CA LEU A 169 -12.94 -7.34 0.41
C LEU A 169 -11.94 -7.52 -0.73
N LEU A 170 -10.78 -6.86 -0.65
CA LEU A 170 -9.76 -6.91 -1.70
C LEU A 170 -8.43 -7.46 -1.21
N HIS A 171 -7.79 -8.22 -2.10
CA HIS A 171 -6.41 -8.64 -1.98
C HIS A 171 -5.60 -8.00 -3.11
N PHE A 172 -4.53 -7.28 -2.75
CA PHE A 172 -3.72 -6.52 -3.71
C PHE A 172 -2.42 -7.20 -4.10
N ARG A 173 -2.00 -8.27 -3.40
CA ARG A 173 -0.71 -8.92 -3.65
C ARG A 173 -0.76 -9.75 -4.93
N GLU A 174 -0.11 -9.26 -5.97
CA GLU A 174 -0.07 -9.90 -7.30
C GLU A 174 0.60 -11.29 -7.29
N ASP A 175 1.51 -11.53 -6.34
CA ASP A 175 2.26 -12.79 -6.23
C ASP A 175 1.53 -13.87 -5.40
N GLN A 176 0.32 -13.59 -4.93
CA GLN A 176 -0.47 -14.50 -4.11
C GLN A 176 -1.90 -14.62 -4.61
N SER A 177 -2.45 -15.83 -4.53
CA SER A 177 -3.89 -16.03 -4.72
C SER A 177 -4.65 -15.30 -3.62
N ALA A 178 -5.75 -14.63 -3.98
CA ALA A 178 -6.61 -14.00 -3.00
C ALA A 178 -7.19 -15.06 -2.04
N PRO A 179 -7.21 -14.77 -0.72
CA PRO A 179 -7.88 -15.63 0.25
C PRO A 179 -9.36 -15.82 -0.08
N SER A 180 -9.94 -16.90 0.42
CA SER A 180 -11.37 -17.16 0.23
C SER A 180 -12.23 -15.96 0.66
N GLY A 181 -13.17 -15.53 -0.19
CA GLY A 181 -14.03 -14.37 0.07
C GLY A 181 -13.43 -13.00 -0.28
N PHE A 182 -12.13 -12.92 -0.55
CA PHE A 182 -11.49 -11.72 -1.08
C PHE A 182 -11.43 -11.77 -2.61
N LEU A 183 -11.64 -10.62 -3.25
CA LEU A 183 -11.45 -10.46 -4.68
C LEU A 183 -10.01 -9.99 -4.93
N HIS A 184 -9.33 -10.62 -5.89
CA HIS A 184 -8.01 -10.19 -6.31
C HIS A 184 -8.11 -8.90 -7.14
N SER A 185 -7.30 -7.88 -6.84
CA SER A 185 -7.36 -6.57 -7.51
C SER A 185 -7.27 -6.66 -9.04
N GLU A 186 -6.42 -7.57 -9.55
CA GLU A 186 -6.26 -7.78 -11.00
C GLU A 186 -7.54 -8.16 -11.73
N THR A 187 -8.50 -8.80 -11.06
CA THR A 187 -9.80 -9.09 -11.69
C THR A 187 -10.60 -7.84 -12.03
N ILE A 188 -10.32 -6.72 -11.36
CA ILE A 188 -10.88 -5.39 -11.62
C ILE A 188 -9.97 -4.62 -12.57
N LEU A 189 -8.66 -4.73 -12.36
CA LEU A 189 -7.67 -3.90 -13.04
C LEU A 189 -7.38 -4.36 -14.47
N ASP A 190 -7.19 -5.66 -14.70
CA ASP A 190 -6.82 -6.21 -16.01
C ASP A 190 -7.82 -5.88 -17.13
N PRO A 191 -9.16 -6.00 -16.93
CA PRO A 191 -10.10 -5.62 -17.98
C PRO A 191 -10.02 -4.12 -18.28
N PHE A 192 -9.88 -3.28 -17.25
CA PHE A 192 -9.80 -1.83 -17.40
C PHE A 192 -8.54 -1.40 -18.14
N LEU A 193 -7.37 -1.93 -17.77
CA LEU A 193 -6.11 -1.60 -18.45
C LEU A 193 -6.13 -2.05 -19.91
N ARG A 194 -6.62 -3.26 -20.20
CA ARG A 194 -6.77 -3.77 -21.58
C ARG A 194 -7.73 -2.94 -22.41
N GLN A 195 -8.84 -2.51 -21.83
CA GLN A 195 -9.81 -1.65 -22.53
C GLN A 195 -9.20 -0.32 -22.96
N ASN A 196 -8.26 0.22 -22.18
CA ASN A 196 -7.59 1.48 -22.47
C ASN A 196 -6.25 1.32 -23.23
N ASP A 197 -5.85 0.08 -23.55
CA ASP A 197 -4.53 -0.24 -24.12
C ASP A 197 -3.37 0.34 -23.29
N TRP A 198 -3.51 0.30 -21.96
CA TRP A 198 -2.54 0.88 -21.04
C TRP A 198 -1.54 -0.13 -20.52
N GLN A 199 -0.29 0.29 -20.46
CA GLN A 199 0.83 -0.44 -19.86
C GLN A 199 1.52 0.45 -18.82
N SER A 200 2.17 -0.20 -17.84
CA SER A 200 2.90 0.51 -16.80
C SER A 200 4.28 0.90 -17.31
N HIS A 201 4.56 2.20 -17.39
CA HIS A 201 5.87 2.73 -17.80
C HIS A 201 6.49 3.50 -16.65
N THR A 202 7.75 3.18 -16.31
CA THR A 202 8.52 3.88 -15.27
C THR A 202 9.69 4.64 -15.88
N PHE A 203 9.66 5.96 -15.73
CA PHE A 203 10.72 6.88 -16.17
C PHE A 203 11.58 7.28 -14.99
N ARG A 204 12.90 7.33 -15.17
CA ARG A 204 13.86 7.69 -14.13
C ARG A 204 14.58 8.96 -14.55
N PHE A 205 14.91 9.81 -13.57
CA PHE A 205 15.51 11.12 -13.81
C PHE A 205 16.69 11.34 -12.87
N ASP A 206 17.68 12.10 -13.34
CA ASP A 206 18.86 12.43 -12.53
C ASP A 206 18.56 13.51 -11.49
N THR A 207 17.58 14.38 -11.77
CA THR A 207 17.25 15.52 -10.90
C THR A 207 15.76 15.62 -10.60
N PRO A 208 15.37 16.18 -9.43
CA PRO A 208 13.98 16.49 -9.14
C PRO A 208 13.36 17.52 -10.09
N LEU A 209 14.16 18.40 -10.72
CA LEU A 209 13.68 19.36 -11.70
C LEU A 209 13.22 18.65 -12.98
N ALA A 210 14.05 17.75 -13.51
CA ALA A 210 13.70 16.95 -14.70
C ALA A 210 12.42 16.12 -14.48
N LEU A 211 12.20 15.59 -13.26
CA LEU A 211 10.95 14.92 -12.91
C LEU A 211 9.74 15.88 -12.95
N ARG A 212 9.87 17.13 -12.49
CA ARG A 212 8.77 18.11 -12.53
C ARG A 212 8.46 18.58 -13.95
N GLU A 213 9.48 18.76 -14.78
CA GLU A 213 9.33 19.05 -16.21
C GLU A 213 8.62 17.90 -16.93
N PHE A 214 9.01 16.66 -16.62
CA PHE A 214 8.32 15.47 -17.09
C PHE A 214 6.85 15.43 -16.66
N ASP A 215 6.55 15.65 -15.37
CA ASP A 215 5.16 15.67 -14.87
C ASP A 215 4.31 16.73 -15.61
N THR A 216 4.89 17.90 -15.90
CA THR A 216 4.22 18.98 -16.64
C THR A 216 3.93 18.59 -18.09
N ARG A 217 4.92 17.97 -18.77
CA ARG A 217 4.75 17.46 -20.14
C ARG A 217 3.72 16.33 -20.20
N ALA A 218 3.79 15.39 -19.25
CA ALA A 218 2.85 14.28 -19.15
C ALA A 218 1.41 14.79 -18.97
N LEU A 219 1.17 15.74 -18.06
CA LEU A 219 -0.14 16.36 -17.88
C LEU A 219 -0.67 17.03 -19.15
N SER A 220 0.22 17.63 -19.96
CA SER A 220 -0.17 18.29 -21.21
C SER A 220 -0.48 17.32 -22.35
N LEU A 221 -0.06 16.05 -22.24
CA LEU A 221 -0.32 15.00 -23.22
C LEU A 221 -1.62 14.22 -22.93
N LEU A 222 -2.11 14.25 -21.69
CA LEU A 222 -3.31 13.51 -21.30
C LEU A 222 -4.59 14.16 -21.85
N PRO A 223 -5.62 13.38 -22.18
CA PRO A 223 -6.96 13.91 -22.46
C PRO A 223 -7.51 14.71 -21.27
N GLU A 224 -8.27 15.79 -21.53
CA GLU A 224 -8.81 16.66 -20.47
C GLU A 224 -9.77 15.91 -19.53
N GLU A 225 -10.49 14.92 -20.05
CA GLU A 225 -11.41 14.07 -19.30
C GLU A 225 -10.73 12.98 -18.44
N ASP A 226 -9.40 12.80 -18.54
CA ASP A 226 -8.68 11.75 -17.84
C ASP A 226 -8.39 12.10 -16.37
N ALA A 227 -9.45 12.13 -15.57
CA ALA A 227 -9.37 12.46 -14.15
C ALA A 227 -8.47 11.50 -13.35
N LEU A 228 -8.33 10.24 -13.79
CA LEU A 228 -7.54 9.22 -13.10
C LEU A 228 -6.04 9.50 -13.21
N ARG A 229 -5.53 9.63 -14.44
CA ARG A 229 -4.09 9.87 -14.65
C ARG A 229 -3.71 11.30 -14.26
N TYR A 230 -4.62 12.27 -14.43
CA TYR A 230 -4.45 13.64 -13.94
C TYR A 230 -4.25 13.67 -12.42
N ARG A 231 -5.20 13.09 -11.65
CA ARG A 231 -5.13 13.06 -10.19
C ARG A 231 -3.88 12.37 -9.68
N TRP A 232 -3.49 11.25 -10.31
CA TRP A 232 -2.23 10.57 -10.02
C TRP A 232 -1.03 11.51 -10.16
N LEU A 233 -0.86 12.15 -11.33
CA LEU A 233 0.26 13.03 -11.63
C LEU A 233 0.34 14.23 -10.67
N THR A 234 -0.78 14.83 -10.31
CA THR A 234 -0.82 16.00 -9.41
C THR A 234 -0.63 15.65 -7.93
N SER A 235 -0.93 14.41 -7.51
CA SER A 235 -0.95 14.03 -6.09
C SER A 235 0.34 13.33 -5.65
N VAL A 236 0.85 12.41 -6.47
CA VAL A 236 2.06 11.60 -6.16
C VAL A 236 3.30 12.40 -5.75
N PRO A 237 3.59 13.60 -6.33
CA PRO A 237 4.75 14.38 -5.90
C PRO A 237 4.79 14.68 -4.40
N ARG A 238 3.63 14.74 -3.73
CA ARG A 238 3.52 15.00 -2.29
C ARG A 238 4.06 13.84 -1.45
N PHE A 239 3.87 12.61 -1.90
CA PHE A 239 4.25 11.40 -1.17
C PHE A 239 5.66 10.93 -1.52
N LEU A 240 6.06 11.05 -2.80
CA LEU A 240 7.27 10.41 -3.31
C LEU A 240 8.41 11.37 -3.66
N GLN A 241 8.33 12.62 -3.21
CA GLN A 241 9.36 13.66 -3.36
C GLN A 241 10.77 13.25 -2.89
N ARG A 242 10.85 12.36 -1.89
CA ARG A 242 12.12 11.86 -1.32
C ARG A 242 12.63 10.58 -1.97
N GLN A 243 11.90 10.00 -2.93
CA GLN A 243 12.31 8.79 -3.63
C GLN A 243 13.58 9.03 -4.45
N ARG A 244 14.50 8.05 -4.45
CA ARG A 244 15.78 8.11 -5.19
C ARG A 244 16.02 6.78 -5.95
N PRO A 245 16.42 6.83 -7.23
CA PRO A 245 16.45 8.02 -8.09
C PRO A 245 15.03 8.62 -8.25
N PRO A 246 14.91 9.94 -8.53
CA PRO A 246 13.64 10.51 -8.95
C PRO A 246 13.04 9.69 -10.10
N GLN A 247 11.77 9.34 -9.99
CA GLN A 247 11.09 8.54 -11.00
C GLN A 247 9.59 8.85 -11.07
N ARG A 248 8.95 8.49 -12.17
CA ARG A 248 7.51 8.53 -12.33
C ARG A 248 7.01 7.29 -13.06
N THR A 249 6.00 6.65 -12.51
CA THR A 249 5.27 5.57 -13.18
C THR A 249 3.93 6.09 -13.67
N LEU A 250 3.51 5.69 -14.88
CA LEU A 250 2.23 6.05 -15.50
C LEU A 250 1.62 4.87 -16.26
N TRP A 251 0.29 4.91 -16.37
CA TRP A 251 -0.45 4.16 -17.38
C TRP A 251 -0.41 4.91 -18.71
N LEU A 252 0.18 4.29 -19.72
CA LEU A 252 0.31 4.88 -21.05
C LEU A 252 0.02 3.84 -22.12
N THR A 253 -0.56 4.30 -23.22
CA THR A 253 -0.50 3.58 -24.50
C THR A 253 0.93 3.61 -25.05
N GLU A 254 1.24 2.72 -26.00
CA GLU A 254 2.57 2.70 -26.63
C GLU A 254 2.88 4.03 -27.35
N GLN A 255 1.87 4.70 -27.90
CA GLN A 255 2.02 6.00 -28.55
C GLN A 255 2.34 7.11 -27.56
N GLU A 256 1.61 7.19 -26.44
CA GLU A 256 1.86 8.17 -25.38
C GLU A 256 3.26 7.96 -24.76
N ALA A 257 3.67 6.71 -24.56
CA ALA A 257 5.00 6.37 -24.04
C ALA A 257 6.14 6.82 -24.97
N LYS A 258 5.95 6.72 -26.30
CA LYS A 258 6.92 7.25 -27.28
C LYS A 258 6.92 8.77 -27.36
N ALA A 259 5.80 9.40 -27.02
CA ALA A 259 5.65 10.85 -27.01
C ALA A 259 6.20 11.52 -25.75
N LEU A 260 6.67 10.75 -24.77
CA LEU A 260 7.28 11.20 -23.50
C LEU A 260 8.79 10.96 -23.49
#